data_AF-A0A2V9KNS1-F1
#
_entry.id   AF-A0A2V9KNS1-F1
#
_cell.length_a   1.000
_cell.length_b   1.000
_cell.length_c   1.000
_cell.angle_alpha   90.00
_cell.angle_beta   90.00
_cell.angle_gamma   90.00
#
_symmetry.space_group_name_H-M   'P 1'
#
loop_
_entity.id
_entity.type
_entity.pdbx_description
1 polymer ?
#
loop_
_entity_poly.entity_id
_entity_poly.type
_entity_poly.pdbx_seq_one_letter_code
_entity_poly.pdbx_strand_id
1 'polypeptide(L)'
;MGMLSRLSSLVRTFFRRQCVERELDDEVRGYVELLTAEKMRTGMTEKEARRQAMIETGGTEQVKERVREVRIGAFFETLLKDARYGLRQLRRSPGFTAVAVITLGLGIGATTAMFSLIDAVLLQGMPYQNPHRLVAITTRNAQGEEESVAPGDCNDWKAHIKAFKSLAA
;
A
#
# COMPACT_ATOMS: atom_id res chain seq x y z
N MET A 1 23.74 -19.78 -3.65
CA MET A 1 23.83 -18.61 -4.55
C MET A 1 22.45 -17.96 -4.63
N GLY A 2 22.30 -16.81 -3.99
CA GLY A 2 21.15 -16.52 -3.15
C GLY A 2 19.91 -15.94 -3.85
N MET A 3 18.76 -16.34 -3.32
CA MET A 3 17.40 -15.83 -3.51
C MET A 3 17.28 -14.29 -3.61
N LEU A 4 18.28 -13.56 -3.07
CA LEU A 4 18.44 -12.11 -3.15
C LEU A 4 18.61 -11.56 -4.58
N SER A 5 19.26 -12.31 -5.49
CA SER A 5 19.42 -11.85 -6.88
C SER A 5 18.09 -11.89 -7.66
N ARG A 6 17.19 -12.84 -7.33
CA ARG A 6 15.86 -12.96 -7.94
C ARG A 6 14.86 -11.95 -7.36
N LEU A 7 14.99 -11.57 -6.10
CA LEU A 7 14.19 -10.48 -5.54
C LEU A 7 14.62 -9.12 -6.14
N SER A 8 15.95 -8.95 -6.33
CA SER A 8 16.50 -7.74 -6.94
C SER A 8 16.04 -7.55 -8.38
N SER A 9 15.74 -8.62 -9.14
CA SER A 9 15.23 -8.48 -10.52
C SER A 9 13.80 -7.94 -10.58
N LEU A 10 12.94 -8.21 -9.59
CA LEU A 10 11.59 -7.65 -9.55
C LEU A 10 11.62 -6.16 -9.22
N VAL A 11 12.41 -5.78 -8.21
CA VAL A 11 12.63 -4.37 -7.83
C VAL A 11 13.30 -3.61 -8.97
N ARG A 12 14.31 -4.22 -9.62
CA ARG A 12 15.02 -3.65 -10.76
C ARG A 12 14.15 -3.55 -12.01
N THR A 13 13.22 -4.47 -12.25
CA THR A 13 12.27 -4.35 -13.38
C THR A 13 11.33 -3.16 -13.17
N PHE A 14 10.90 -2.94 -11.93
CA PHE A 14 10.05 -1.80 -11.59
C PHE A 14 10.82 -0.46 -11.64
N PHE A 15 12.04 -0.39 -11.11
CA PHE A 15 12.88 0.82 -11.18
C PHE A 15 13.45 1.08 -12.58
N ARG A 16 13.69 0.05 -13.39
CA ARG A 16 14.10 0.18 -14.80
C ARG A 16 12.97 0.75 -15.66
N ARG A 17 11.70 0.60 -15.26
CA ARG A 17 10.56 1.22 -15.95
C ARG A 17 10.69 2.74 -16.03
N GLN A 18 11.03 3.40 -14.92
CA GLN A 18 11.20 4.86 -14.89
C GLN A 18 12.43 5.31 -15.69
N CYS A 19 13.52 4.54 -15.66
CA CYS A 19 14.73 4.86 -16.42
C CYS A 19 14.50 4.75 -17.94
N VAL A 20 13.84 3.68 -18.38
CA VAL A 20 13.60 3.43 -19.81
C VAL A 20 12.52 4.37 -20.37
N GLU A 21 11.56 4.82 -19.56
CA GLU A 21 10.61 5.86 -19.98
C GLU A 21 11.32 7.20 -20.21
N ARG A 22 12.28 7.56 -19.35
CA ARG A 22 13.14 8.74 -19.58
C ARG A 22 14.04 8.61 -20.81
N GLU A 23 14.67 7.45 -20.99
CA GLU A 23 15.53 7.18 -22.15
C GLU A 23 14.74 7.27 -23.48
N LEU A 24 13.51 6.75 -23.50
CA LEU A 24 12.62 6.86 -24.65
C LEU A 24 12.21 8.32 -24.93
N ASP A 25 11.92 9.09 -23.87
CA ASP A 25 11.60 10.51 -23.98
C ASP A 25 12.76 11.32 -24.57
N ASP A 26 13.98 11.02 -24.15
CA ASP A 26 15.20 11.66 -24.63
C ASP A 26 15.49 11.28 -26.09
N GLU A 27 15.33 10.02 -26.47
CA GLU A 27 15.52 9.53 -27.84
C GLU A 27 14.52 10.15 -28.81
N VAL A 28 13.23 10.18 -28.44
CA VAL A 28 12.17 10.80 -29.25
C VAL A 28 12.42 12.30 -29.40
N ARG A 29 12.87 12.99 -28.35
CA ARG A 29 13.23 14.42 -28.43
C ARG A 29 14.43 14.65 -29.35
N GLY A 30 15.47 13.83 -29.22
CA GLY A 30 16.66 13.91 -30.09
C GLY A 30 16.32 13.72 -31.56
N TYR A 31 15.41 12.79 -31.87
CA TYR A 31 14.96 12.58 -33.25
C TYR A 31 14.19 13.77 -33.83
N VAL A 32 13.32 14.42 -33.03
CA VAL A 32 12.62 15.65 -33.43
C VAL A 32 13.60 16.80 -33.70
N GLU A 33 14.62 16.96 -32.86
CA GLU A 33 15.64 17.99 -33.03
C GLU A 33 16.45 17.78 -34.31
N LEU A 34 16.82 16.54 -34.61
CA LEU A 34 17.57 16.18 -35.81
C LEU A 34 16.77 16.48 -37.09
N LEU A 35 15.50 16.07 -37.15
CA LEU A 35 14.59 16.40 -38.26
C LEU A 35 14.36 17.91 -38.41
N THR A 36 14.27 18.62 -37.29
CA THR A 36 14.10 20.09 -37.31
C THR A 36 15.32 20.75 -37.95
N ALA A 37 16.54 20.34 -37.56
CA ALA A 37 17.77 20.86 -38.13
C ALA A 37 17.91 20.53 -39.63
N GLU A 38 17.52 19.33 -40.05
CA GLU A 38 17.53 18.94 -41.46
C GLU A 38 16.57 19.81 -42.30
N LYS A 39 15.36 20.06 -41.81
CA LYS A 39 14.38 20.93 -42.50
C LYS A 39 14.80 22.40 -42.54
N MET A 40 15.53 22.87 -41.54
CA MET A 40 16.15 24.20 -41.60
C MET A 40 17.22 24.27 -42.70
N ARG A 41 17.99 23.19 -42.92
CA ARG A 41 19.01 23.14 -43.99
C ARG A 41 18.38 23.14 -45.39
N THR A 42 17.15 22.65 -45.54
CA THR A 42 16.40 22.74 -46.80
C THR A 42 15.71 24.10 -47.00
N GLY A 43 15.93 25.07 -46.11
CA GLY A 43 15.51 26.46 -46.27
C GLY A 43 14.24 26.83 -45.50
N MET A 44 13.72 25.96 -44.63
CA MET A 44 12.54 26.28 -43.81
C MET A 44 12.90 27.13 -42.60
N THR A 45 11.93 27.95 -42.17
CA THR A 45 12.04 28.70 -40.91
C THR A 45 11.98 27.75 -39.71
N GLU A 46 12.67 28.07 -38.61
CA GLU A 46 12.76 27.22 -37.41
C GLU A 46 11.38 26.77 -36.89
N LYS A 47 10.41 27.70 -36.84
CA LYS A 47 9.04 27.40 -36.38
C LYS A 47 8.32 26.42 -37.32
N GLU A 48 8.49 26.56 -38.63
CA GLU A 48 7.88 25.66 -39.60
C GLU A 48 8.56 24.29 -39.63
N ALA A 49 9.89 24.27 -39.60
CA ALA A 49 10.70 23.05 -39.52
C ALA A 49 10.31 22.21 -38.29
N ARG A 50 10.19 22.84 -37.12
CA ARG A 50 9.82 22.16 -35.87
C ARG A 50 8.38 21.66 -35.89
N ARG A 51 7.44 22.45 -36.43
CA ARG A 51 6.04 22.03 -36.61
C ARG A 51 5.96 20.79 -37.51
N GLN A 52 6.70 20.82 -38.61
CA GLN A 52 6.67 19.74 -39.60
C GLN A 52 7.43 18.49 -39.12
N ALA A 53 8.49 18.64 -38.32
CA ALA A 53 9.17 17.53 -37.65
C ALA A 53 8.23 16.84 -36.66
N MET A 54 7.50 17.60 -35.82
CA MET A 54 6.53 17.05 -34.86
C MET A 54 5.42 16.24 -35.55
N ILE A 55 4.88 16.73 -36.67
CA ILE A 55 3.86 16.02 -37.46
C ILE A 55 4.41 14.72 -38.04
N GLU A 56 5.63 14.75 -38.59
CA GLU A 56 6.26 13.59 -39.23
C GLU A 56 6.66 12.50 -38.23
N THR A 57 7.07 12.87 -37.01
CA THR A 57 7.23 11.93 -35.90
C THR A 57 5.93 11.29 -35.40
N GLY A 58 4.77 11.74 -35.88
CA GLY A 58 3.46 11.29 -35.38
C GLY A 58 3.10 11.80 -33.99
N GLY A 59 3.83 12.80 -33.47
CA GLY A 59 3.68 13.30 -32.10
C GLY A 59 4.37 12.40 -31.07
N THR A 60 5.16 13.01 -30.19
CA THR A 60 5.97 12.31 -29.18
C THR A 60 5.13 11.41 -28.27
N GLU A 61 3.88 11.79 -27.99
CA GLU A 61 2.98 11.03 -27.12
C GLU A 61 2.44 9.75 -27.77
N GLN A 62 2.19 9.74 -29.08
CA GLN A 62 1.67 8.55 -29.77
C GLN A 62 2.70 7.43 -29.85
N VAL A 63 3.98 7.79 -29.98
CA VAL A 63 5.10 6.83 -29.97
C VAL A 63 5.25 6.23 -28.57
N LYS A 64 5.18 7.05 -27.52
CA LYS A 64 5.20 6.57 -26.13
C LYS A 64 4.02 5.64 -25.82
N GLU A 65 2.84 5.97 -26.32
CA GLU A 65 1.62 5.21 -26.06
C GLU A 65 1.69 3.80 -26.67
N ARG A 66 2.15 3.67 -27.93
CA ARG A 66 2.37 2.36 -28.56
C ARG A 66 3.42 1.52 -27.83
N VAL A 67 4.52 2.12 -27.39
CA VAL A 67 5.54 1.42 -26.60
C VAL A 67 4.98 0.97 -25.25
N ARG A 68 4.13 1.80 -24.62
CA ARG A 68 3.48 1.49 -23.35
C ARG A 68 2.52 0.30 -23.48
N GLU A 69 1.70 0.24 -24.52
CA GLU A 69 0.76 -0.87 -24.75
C GLU A 69 1.48 -2.21 -24.96
N VAL A 70 2.45 -2.27 -25.89
CA VAL A 70 3.22 -3.49 -26.17
C VAL A 70 3.98 -3.96 -24.93
N ARG A 71 4.53 -3.03 -24.16
CA ARG A 71 5.33 -3.33 -22.96
C ARG A 71 4.47 -3.82 -21.79
N ILE A 72 3.28 -3.26 -21.58
CA ILE A 72 2.35 -3.73 -20.53
C ILE A 72 1.94 -5.17 -20.82
N GLY A 73 1.57 -5.49 -22.07
CA GLY A 73 1.24 -6.85 -22.48
C GLY A 73 2.38 -7.84 -22.23
N ALA A 74 3.61 -7.48 -22.65
CA ALA A 74 4.79 -8.31 -22.45
C ALA A 74 5.13 -8.54 -20.95
N PHE A 75 4.92 -7.53 -20.10
CA PHE A 75 5.12 -7.67 -18.66
C PHE A 75 4.14 -8.66 -18.03
N PHE A 76 2.84 -8.54 -18.35
CA PHE A 76 1.83 -9.49 -17.86
C PHE A 76 2.11 -10.91 -18.33
N GLU A 77 2.50 -11.09 -19.59
CA GLU A 77 2.84 -12.41 -20.13
C GLU A 77 4.06 -13.01 -19.42
N THR A 78 5.07 -12.18 -19.12
CA THR A 78 6.26 -12.60 -18.38
C THR A 78 5.90 -12.99 -16.93
N LEU A 79 5.12 -12.16 -16.24
CA LEU A 79 4.65 -12.46 -14.88
C LEU A 79 3.82 -13.75 -14.83
N LEU A 80 2.93 -13.98 -15.79
CA LEU A 80 2.14 -15.21 -15.88
C LEU A 80 3.02 -16.44 -16.10
N LYS A 81 4.03 -16.34 -16.97
CA LYS A 81 5.01 -17.42 -17.20
C LYS A 81 5.80 -17.72 -15.92
N ASP A 82 6.30 -16.70 -15.24
CA ASP A 82 7.07 -16.85 -14.01
C ASP A 82 6.21 -17.40 -12.86
N ALA A 83 4.97 -16.93 -12.71
CA ALA A 83 4.02 -17.44 -11.72
C ALA A 83 3.68 -18.91 -11.98
N ARG A 84 3.42 -19.29 -13.23
CA ARG A 84 3.16 -20.69 -13.62
C ARG A 84 4.37 -21.58 -13.34
N TYR A 85 5.57 -21.07 -13.62
CA TYR A 85 6.82 -21.77 -13.33
C TYR A 85 7.04 -21.94 -11.82
N GLY A 86 6.86 -20.87 -11.04
CA GLY A 86 6.93 -20.90 -9.58
C GLY A 86 5.93 -21.88 -8.96
N LEU A 87 4.68 -21.87 -9.42
CA LEU A 87 3.66 -22.82 -8.96
C LEU A 87 4.03 -24.27 -9.28
N ARG A 88 4.59 -24.53 -10.46
CA ARG A 88 5.10 -25.87 -10.81
C ARG A 88 6.25 -26.29 -9.90
N GLN A 89 7.10 -25.35 -9.48
CA GLN A 89 8.21 -25.62 -8.57
C GLN A 89 7.75 -25.90 -7.13
N LEU A 90 6.73 -25.17 -6.65
CA LEU A 90 6.07 -25.44 -5.37
C LEU A 90 5.45 -26.84 -5.37
N ARG A 91 4.74 -27.22 -6.44
CA ARG A 91 4.18 -28.57 -6.60
C ARG A 91 5.23 -29.69 -6.67
N ARG A 92 6.46 -29.39 -7.12
CA ARG A 92 7.60 -30.34 -7.12
C ARG A 92 8.21 -30.55 -5.73
N SER A 93 8.00 -29.63 -4.79
CA SER A 93 8.58 -29.67 -3.44
C SER A 93 7.49 -29.49 -2.38
N PRO A 94 6.54 -30.44 -2.28
CA PRO A 94 5.34 -30.28 -1.46
C PRO A 94 5.64 -30.17 0.04
N GLY A 95 6.66 -30.86 0.55
CA GLY A 95 7.04 -30.78 1.97
C GLY A 95 7.50 -29.38 2.39
N PHE A 96 8.44 -28.80 1.66
CA PHE A 96 8.90 -27.43 1.91
C PHE A 96 7.76 -26.41 1.75
N THR A 97 6.96 -26.57 0.70
CA THR A 97 5.80 -25.70 0.44
C THR A 97 4.80 -25.76 1.59
N ALA A 98 4.48 -26.95 2.10
CA ALA A 98 3.54 -27.10 3.21
C ALA A 98 4.04 -26.39 4.48
N VAL A 99 5.31 -26.58 4.85
CA VAL A 99 5.91 -25.90 6.01
C VAL A 99 5.88 -24.39 5.83
N ALA A 100 6.25 -23.88 4.65
CA ALA A 100 6.22 -22.45 4.36
C ALA A 100 4.79 -21.88 4.45
N VAL A 101 3.80 -22.56 3.88
CA VAL A 101 2.39 -22.15 3.92
C VAL A 101 1.84 -22.16 5.34
N ILE A 102 2.12 -23.20 6.13
CA ILE A 102 1.69 -23.27 7.54
C ILE A 102 2.32 -22.13 8.34
N THR A 103 3.63 -21.92 8.18
CA THR A 103 4.35 -20.87 8.93
C THR A 103 3.82 -19.47 8.59
N LEU A 104 3.62 -19.18 7.30
CA LEU A 104 3.04 -17.92 6.83
C LEU A 104 1.59 -17.76 7.31
N GLY A 105 0.78 -18.81 7.16
CA GLY A 105 -0.61 -18.80 7.59
C GLY A 105 -0.76 -18.58 9.08
N LEU A 106 0.11 -19.20 9.90
CA LEU A 106 0.11 -19.05 11.35
C LEU A 106 0.57 -17.65 11.77
N GLY A 107 1.59 -17.08 11.13
CA GLY A 107 2.02 -15.70 11.40
C GLY A 107 0.94 -14.66 11.04
N ILE A 108 0.31 -14.80 9.87
CA ILE A 108 -0.78 -13.92 9.43
C ILE A 108 -1.99 -14.11 10.37
N GLY A 109 -2.40 -15.35 10.61
CA GLY A 109 -3.55 -15.68 11.44
C GLY A 109 -3.38 -15.24 12.88
N ALA A 110 -2.19 -15.42 13.47
CA ALA A 110 -1.90 -14.97 14.84
C ALA A 110 -1.95 -13.44 14.94
N THR A 111 -1.36 -12.73 13.99
CA THR A 111 -1.40 -11.26 13.97
C THR A 111 -2.84 -10.77 13.83
N THR A 112 -3.60 -11.31 12.87
CA THR A 112 -5.01 -10.97 12.68
C THR A 112 -5.85 -11.31 13.91
N ALA A 113 -5.67 -12.49 14.52
CA ALA A 113 -6.41 -12.91 15.70
C ALA A 113 -6.11 -12.02 16.92
N MET A 114 -4.85 -11.61 17.10
CA MET A 114 -4.48 -10.66 18.16
C MET A 114 -5.17 -9.33 17.95
N PHE A 115 -5.17 -8.79 16.73
CA PHE A 115 -5.90 -7.57 16.41
C PHE A 115 -7.41 -7.72 16.59
N SER A 116 -8.00 -8.84 16.16
CA SER A 116 -9.43 -9.12 16.37
C SER A 116 -9.78 -9.25 17.85
N LEU A 117 -8.90 -9.83 18.67
CA LEU A 117 -9.10 -9.94 20.11
C LEU A 117 -9.02 -8.56 20.79
N ILE A 118 -8.00 -7.78 20.42
CA ILE A 118 -7.85 -6.38 20.87
C ILE A 118 -9.09 -5.60 20.47
N ASP A 119 -9.54 -5.71 19.23
CA ASP A 119 -10.73 -5.02 18.74
C ASP A 119 -11.98 -5.47 19.50
N ALA A 120 -12.21 -6.77 19.68
CA ALA A 120 -13.35 -7.29 20.41
C ALA A 120 -13.39 -6.89 21.89
N VAL A 121 -12.24 -6.88 22.56
CA VAL A 121 -12.14 -6.62 24.00
C VAL A 121 -12.01 -5.13 24.31
N LEU A 122 -11.16 -4.40 23.59
CA LEU A 122 -10.84 -2.99 23.85
C LEU A 122 -11.72 -2.03 23.04
N LEU A 123 -12.11 -2.38 21.80
CA LEU A 123 -12.82 -1.46 20.90
C LEU A 123 -14.32 -1.78 20.78
N GLN A 124 -14.73 -3.05 20.90
CA GLN A 124 -16.10 -3.52 20.71
C GLN A 124 -16.75 -4.04 22.01
N GLY A 125 -16.10 -3.84 23.16
CA GLY A 125 -16.44 -4.52 24.41
C GLY A 125 -16.78 -3.59 25.57
N MET A 126 -17.87 -2.83 25.48
CA MET A 126 -18.64 -2.48 26.67
C MET A 126 -20.13 -2.43 26.32
N PRO A 127 -20.99 -3.34 26.84
CA PRO A 127 -22.43 -3.39 26.58
C PRO A 127 -23.18 -2.27 27.31
N TYR A 128 -22.61 -1.06 27.31
CA TYR A 128 -23.23 0.14 27.79
C TYR A 128 -23.71 0.93 26.59
N GLN A 129 -25.02 1.22 26.55
CA GLN A 129 -25.58 2.09 25.53
C GLN A 129 -24.88 3.45 25.63
N ASN A 130 -24.04 3.78 24.63
CA ASN A 130 -23.21 4.98 24.54
C ASN A 130 -21.90 4.93 25.36
N PRO A 131 -20.85 4.20 24.89
CA PRO A 131 -19.57 4.10 25.60
C PRO A 131 -18.85 5.44 25.79
N HIS A 132 -19.15 6.45 24.96
CA HIS A 132 -18.64 7.82 25.09
C HIS A 132 -19.20 8.61 26.29
N ARG A 133 -20.17 8.05 27.03
CA ARG A 133 -20.76 8.67 28.24
C ARG A 133 -20.34 7.98 29.54
N LEU A 134 -19.41 7.03 29.48
CA LEU A 134 -18.89 6.34 30.64
C LEU A 134 -17.82 7.21 31.32
N VAL A 135 -17.92 7.34 32.64
CA VAL A 135 -16.96 8.07 33.48
C VAL A 135 -16.64 7.19 34.69
N ALA A 136 -15.35 7.01 34.99
CA ALA A 136 -14.92 6.32 36.20
C ALA A 136 -14.96 7.31 37.39
N ILE A 137 -15.59 6.91 38.49
CA ILE A 137 -15.63 7.69 39.73
C ILE A 137 -14.66 7.03 40.71
N THR A 138 -13.68 7.78 41.18
CA THR A 138 -12.69 7.35 42.18
C THR A 138 -12.77 8.25 43.41
N THR A 139 -12.53 7.68 44.59
CA THR A 139 -12.33 8.45 45.83
C THR A 139 -10.85 8.74 46.01
N ARG A 140 -10.51 9.81 46.72
CA ARG A 140 -9.13 10.08 47.14
C ARG A 140 -9.05 10.02 48.65
N ASN A 141 -8.02 9.37 49.17
CA ASN A 141 -7.72 9.37 50.59
C ASN A 141 -7.17 10.74 51.04
N ALA A 142 -6.94 10.92 52.34
CA ALA A 142 -6.42 12.17 52.90
C ALA A 142 -5.02 12.53 52.35
N GLN A 143 -4.30 11.56 51.79
CA GLN A 143 -2.98 11.68 51.17
C GLN A 143 -3.08 11.98 49.66
N GLY A 144 -4.29 12.07 49.11
CA GLY A 144 -4.57 12.38 47.71
C GLY A 144 -4.40 11.21 46.76
N GLU A 145 -4.15 10.00 47.26
CA GLU A 145 -4.03 8.77 46.47
C GLU A 145 -5.42 8.29 46.07
N GLU A 146 -5.53 7.76 44.85
CA GLU A 146 -6.78 7.17 44.37
C GLU A 146 -7.06 5.87 45.11
N GLU A 147 -8.22 5.83 45.76
CA GLU A 147 -8.71 4.69 46.51
C GLU A 147 -9.99 4.17 45.84
N SER A 148 -10.16 2.85 45.84
CA SER A 148 -11.40 2.23 45.38
C SER A 148 -12.56 2.73 46.23
N VAL A 149 -13.65 3.11 45.56
CA VAL A 149 -14.88 3.58 46.22
C VAL A 149 -15.40 2.48 47.15
N ALA A 150 -15.62 2.81 48.42
CA ALA A 150 -16.21 1.86 49.35
C ALA A 150 -17.64 1.50 48.89
N PRO A 151 -18.08 0.23 48.99
CA PRO A 151 -19.42 -0.18 48.54
C PRO A 151 -20.57 0.59 49.21
N GLY A 152 -20.36 1.05 50.46
CA GLY A 152 -21.31 1.90 51.19
C GLY A 152 -21.51 3.26 50.53
N ASP A 153 -20.43 3.90 50.10
CA ASP A 153 -20.47 5.21 49.45
C ASP A 153 -21.15 5.14 48.08
N CYS A 154 -20.93 4.06 47.32
CA CYS A 154 -21.63 3.86 46.05
C CYS A 154 -23.15 3.78 46.24
N ASN A 155 -23.62 3.08 47.27
CA ASN A 155 -25.05 2.97 47.56
C ASN A 155 -25.63 4.31 48.03
N ASP A 156 -24.89 5.09 48.79
CA ASP A 156 -25.31 6.42 49.21
C ASP A 156 -25.40 7.40 48.03
N TRP A 157 -24.41 7.36 47.13
CA TRP A 157 -24.41 8.17 45.91
C TRP A 157 -25.53 7.80 44.95
N LYS A 158 -25.88 6.52 44.82
CA LYS A 158 -27.06 6.08 44.07
C LYS A 158 -28.37 6.70 44.60
N ALA A 159 -28.46 6.93 45.92
CA ALA A 159 -29.63 7.51 46.55
C ALA A 159 -29.70 9.04 46.38
N HIS A 160 -28.56 9.74 46.34
CA HIS A 160 -28.49 11.20 46.39
C HIS A 160 -28.10 11.89 45.09
N ILE A 161 -27.39 11.22 44.17
CA ILE A 161 -26.86 11.83 42.94
C ILE A 161 -27.76 11.52 41.74
N LYS A 162 -28.42 12.56 41.21
CA LYS A 162 -29.27 12.47 40.01
C LYS A 162 -28.58 12.89 38.70
N ALA A 163 -27.32 13.30 38.76
CA ALA A 163 -26.54 13.75 37.60
C ALA A 163 -26.20 12.62 36.61
N PHE A 164 -26.17 11.37 37.09
CA PHE A 164 -25.85 10.19 36.28
C PHE A 164 -27.09 9.34 36.04
N LYS A 165 -27.22 8.81 34.81
CA LYS A 165 -28.32 7.92 34.43
C LYS A 165 -28.30 6.59 35.20
N SER A 166 -27.11 6.12 35.55
CA SER A 166 -26.89 4.89 36.35
C SER A 166 -25.49 4.91 36.96
N LEU A 167 -25.37 4.52 38.24
CA LEU A 167 -24.10 4.17 38.87
C LEU A 167 -24.00 2.65 39.05
N ALA A 168 -22.80 2.11 38.90
CA ALA A 168 -22.46 0.73 39.21
C ALA A 168 -21.17 0.71 40.04
N ALA A 169 -21.05 -0.25 40.96
CA ALA A 169 -19.83 -0.56 41.72
C ALA A 169 -19.29 -1.90 41.24
#